data_AF-A0A2S2QPC8-F1
#
_entry.id   AF-A0A2S2QPC8-F1
#
_cell.length_a   1.000
_cell.length_b   1.000
_cell.length_c   1.000
_cell.angle_alpha   90.00
_cell.angle_beta   90.00
_cell.angle_gamma   90.00
#
_symmetry.space_group_name_H-M   'P 1'
#
loop_
_entity.id
_entity.type
_entity.pdbx_description
1 polymer ?
#
loop_
_entity_poly.entity_id
_entity_poly.type
_entity_poly.pdbx_seq_one_letter_code
_entity_poly.pdbx_strand_id
1 'polypeptide(L)'
;MKILSAIAKGCPIVNPNWIKHSYTVKNFQDVDEFLIVDKDAERKYKFQLKESLARAKTSRLLEGYTVLVTPSVKPGLKDMKVIITCAGGNFTVNWPIQRVQKELIVTCDQDRRRWKSIWNNSTAKIIDSDTFVMSIIRQKLNV
;
A
#
# COMPACT_ATOMS: atom_id res chain seq x y z
N MET A 1 -11.21 0.21 1.20
CA MET A 1 -10.21 0.52 0.16
C MET A 1 -9.73 1.96 0.10
N LYS A 2 -10.51 2.95 0.56
CA LYS A 2 -10.11 4.37 0.49
C LYS A 2 -8.89 4.71 1.37
N ILE A 3 -8.81 4.14 2.58
CA ILE A 3 -7.72 4.41 3.54
C ILE A 3 -6.37 3.92 3.01
N LEU A 4 -6.27 2.65 2.60
CA LEU A 4 -5.00 2.09 2.09
C LEU A 4 -4.48 2.87 0.88
N SER A 5 -5.34 3.24 -0.06
CA SER A 5 -4.95 4.06 -1.22
C SER A 5 -4.53 5.48 -0.83
N ALA A 6 -5.17 6.08 0.18
CA ALA A 6 -4.77 7.38 0.71
C ALA A 6 -3.38 7.30 1.38
N ILE A 7 -3.14 6.27 2.19
CA ILE A 7 -1.82 6.02 2.79
C ILE A 7 -0.76 5.80 1.71
N ALA A 8 -1.06 4.93 0.73
CA ALA A 8 -0.18 4.62 -0.39
C ALA A 8 0.25 5.87 -1.17
N LYS A 9 -0.65 6.84 -1.33
CA LYS A 9 -0.40 8.10 -2.02
C LYS A 9 0.23 9.20 -1.13
N GLY A 10 0.26 9.00 0.19
CA GLY A 10 0.67 10.04 1.14
C GLY A 10 -0.36 11.16 1.31
N CYS A 11 -1.65 10.89 1.05
CA CYS A 11 -2.71 11.86 1.26
C CYS A 11 -3.03 12.02 2.76
N PRO A 12 -3.07 13.24 3.30
CA PRO A 12 -3.47 13.49 4.68
C PRO A 12 -4.85 12.87 4.98
N ILE A 13 -4.93 12.14 6.09
CA ILE A 13 -6.18 11.55 6.58
C ILE A 13 -6.55 12.30 7.86
N VAL A 14 -7.52 13.21 7.75
CA VAL A 14 -7.91 14.11 8.83
C VAL A 14 -9.26 13.77 9.42
N ASN A 15 -9.47 14.16 10.68
CA ASN A 15 -10.77 14.06 11.34
C ASN A 15 -11.76 15.12 10.79
N PRO A 16 -13.08 14.94 10.97
CA PRO A 16 -14.08 15.87 10.45
C PRO A 16 -14.02 17.29 11.06
N ASN A 17 -13.29 17.52 12.14
CA ASN A 17 -13.17 18.86 12.72
C ASN A 17 -12.32 19.77 11.85
N TRP A 18 -11.42 19.22 11.02
CA TRP A 18 -10.63 20.03 10.08
C TRP A 18 -11.53 20.88 9.17
N ILE A 19 -12.54 20.25 8.57
CA ILE A 19 -13.44 20.95 7.65
C ILE A 19 -14.40 21.88 8.39
N LYS A 20 -14.86 21.49 9.59
CA LYS A 20 -15.72 22.34 10.43
C LYS A 20 -14.99 23.61 10.87
N HIS A 21 -13.77 23.46 11.38
CA HIS A 21 -12.96 24.59 11.84
C HIS A 21 -12.58 25.50 10.68
N SER A 22 -12.13 24.92 9.56
CA SER A 22 -11.84 25.67 8.33
C SER A 22 -13.03 26.48 7.83
N TYR A 23 -14.25 25.91 7.93
CA TYR A 23 -15.48 26.60 7.56
C TYR A 23 -15.81 27.78 8.50
N THR A 24 -15.59 27.62 9.81
CA THR A 24 -15.84 28.66 10.81
C THR A 24 -14.91 29.86 10.62
N VAL A 25 -13.61 29.60 10.42
CA VAL A 25 -12.59 30.67 10.26
C VAL A 25 -12.46 31.17 8.82
N LYS A 26 -13.28 30.63 7.90
CA LYS A 26 -13.29 30.95 6.47
C LYS A 26 -11.93 30.79 5.77
N ASN A 27 -11.10 29.87 6.27
CA ASN A 27 -9.79 29.58 5.70
C ASN A 27 -9.42 28.10 5.93
N PHE A 28 -8.87 27.42 4.93
CA PHE A 28 -8.38 26.05 5.09
C PHE A 28 -7.20 26.01 6.05
N GLN A 29 -7.37 25.25 7.13
CA GLN A 29 -6.37 25.11 8.16
C GLN A 29 -5.30 24.09 7.76
N ASP A 30 -4.16 24.15 8.44
CA ASP A 30 -3.16 23.09 8.33
C ASP A 30 -3.79 21.74 8.72
N VAL A 31 -3.43 20.69 7.99
CA VAL A 31 -3.98 19.35 8.18
C VAL A 31 -3.29 18.58 9.30
N ASP A 32 -2.06 18.96 9.68
CA ASP A 32 -1.20 18.21 10.59
C ASP A 32 -1.78 18.09 11.99
N GLU A 33 -2.47 19.13 12.47
CA GLU A 33 -3.17 19.15 13.77
C GLU A 33 -4.45 18.30 13.77
N PHE A 34 -4.98 17.98 12.59
CA PHE A 34 -6.23 17.25 12.43
C PHE A 34 -6.05 15.83 11.94
N LEU A 35 -4.81 15.37 11.76
CA LEU A 35 -4.51 13.99 11.38
C LEU A 35 -5.17 13.00 12.34
N ILE A 36 -5.79 11.96 11.77
CA ILE A 36 -6.40 10.89 12.56
C ILE A 36 -5.29 10.11 13.28
N VAL A 37 -5.52 9.81 14.55
CA VAL A 37 -4.69 8.89 15.33
C VAL A 37 -5.57 7.73 15.79
N ASP A 38 -5.42 6.58 15.12
CA ASP A 38 -6.10 5.34 15.51
C ASP A 38 -5.12 4.48 16.33
N LYS A 39 -5.12 4.70 17.65
CA LYS A 39 -4.18 4.04 18.58
C LYS A 39 -4.32 2.52 18.55
N ASP A 40 -5.50 1.98 18.27
CA ASP A 40 -5.73 0.55 18.26
C ASP A 40 -5.16 -0.09 16.99
N ALA A 41 -5.38 0.53 15.83
CA ALA A 41 -4.77 0.10 14.58
C ALA A 41 -3.25 0.27 14.61
N GLU A 42 -2.74 1.40 15.09
CA GLU A 42 -1.31 1.68 15.22
C GLU A 42 -0.61 0.67 16.10
N ARG A 43 -1.21 0.31 17.25
CA ARG A 43 -0.70 -0.74 18.15
C ARG A 43 -0.77 -2.11 17.49
N LYS A 44 -1.90 -2.46 16.88
CA LYS A 44 -2.12 -3.78 16.25
C LYS A 44 -1.14 -4.02 15.10
N TYR A 45 -0.98 -3.04 14.23
CA TYR A 45 -0.15 -3.15 13.02
C TYR A 45 1.25 -2.57 13.20
N LYS A 46 1.60 -2.11 14.41
CA LYS A 46 2.93 -1.58 14.80
C LYS A 46 3.43 -0.53 13.80
N PHE A 47 2.65 0.53 13.62
CA PHE A 47 2.98 1.66 12.75
C PHE A 47 2.46 2.96 13.36
N GLN A 48 2.90 4.10 12.84
CA GLN A 48 2.31 5.40 13.13
C GLN A 48 1.83 6.02 11.82
N LEU A 49 0.55 6.38 11.74
CA LEU A 49 -0.06 6.87 10.50
C LEU A 49 0.65 8.13 10.01
N LYS A 50 0.97 9.05 10.93
CA LYS A 50 1.69 10.30 10.62
C LYS A 50 3.03 10.02 9.94
N GLU A 51 3.82 9.09 10.47
CA GLU A 51 5.12 8.74 9.86
C GLU A 51 4.94 8.08 8.49
N SER A 52 3.99 7.16 8.36
CA SER A 52 3.70 6.51 7.07
C SER A 52 3.32 7.56 6.02
N LEU A 53 2.41 8.47 6.33
CA LEU A 53 2.01 9.54 5.40
C LEU A 53 3.19 10.44 5.02
N ALA A 54 4.05 10.79 5.98
CA ALA A 54 5.26 11.58 5.70
C ALA A 54 6.20 10.86 4.73
N ARG A 55 6.45 9.55 4.95
CA ARG A 55 7.30 8.73 4.06
C ARG A 55 6.72 8.64 2.64
N ALA A 56 5.42 8.35 2.53
CA ALA A 56 4.73 8.26 1.24
C ALA A 56 4.74 9.57 0.46
N LYS A 57 4.71 10.71 1.17
CA LYS A 57 4.79 12.05 0.57
C LYS A 57 6.18 12.34 0.01
N THR A 58 7.24 11.82 0.64
CA THR A 58 8.63 11.98 0.19
C THR A 58 8.99 11.05 -0.95
N SER A 59 8.60 9.77 -0.87
CA SER A 59 8.89 8.77 -1.90
C SER A 59 7.78 7.73 -1.98
N ARG A 60 7.40 7.37 -3.21
CA ARG A 60 6.38 6.36 -3.46
C ARG A 60 6.96 4.96 -3.24
N LEU A 61 6.35 4.19 -2.34
CA LEU A 61 6.89 2.90 -1.89
C LEU A 61 7.24 1.92 -3.03
N LEU A 62 6.42 1.89 -4.08
CA LEU A 62 6.53 0.95 -5.19
C LEU A 62 7.08 1.61 -6.46
N GLU A 63 7.77 2.74 -6.33
CA GLU A 63 8.35 3.43 -7.47
C GLU A 63 9.35 2.55 -8.23
N GLY A 64 9.04 2.35 -9.52
CA GLY A 64 9.79 1.48 -10.42
C GLY A 64 9.53 -0.02 -10.23
N TYR A 65 8.61 -0.43 -9.35
CA TYR A 65 8.21 -1.84 -9.20
C TYR A 65 7.11 -2.23 -10.18
N THR A 66 7.25 -3.42 -10.76
CA THR A 66 6.13 -4.15 -11.37
C THR A 66 5.64 -5.19 -10.37
N VAL A 67 4.35 -5.10 -10.03
CA VAL A 67 3.71 -5.95 -9.04
C VAL A 67 2.74 -6.89 -9.73
N LEU A 68 3.09 -8.18 -9.72
CA LEU A 68 2.21 -9.25 -10.14
C LEU A 68 1.30 -9.64 -8.98
N VAL A 69 0.00 -9.76 -9.24
CA VAL A 69 -0.97 -10.16 -8.23
C VAL A 69 -1.72 -11.40 -8.67
N THR A 70 -1.70 -12.46 -7.86
CA THR A 70 -2.41 -13.70 -8.21
C THR A 70 -3.92 -13.58 -7.95
N PRO A 71 -4.79 -14.31 -8.69
CA PRO A 71 -6.22 -14.05 -8.69
C PRO A 71 -6.98 -14.14 -7.36
N SER A 72 -6.53 -14.98 -6.44
CA SER A 72 -7.26 -15.31 -5.20
C SER A 72 -6.87 -14.45 -3.99
N VAL A 73 -5.98 -13.46 -4.17
CA VAL A 73 -5.55 -12.59 -3.06
C VAL A 73 -6.69 -11.72 -2.50
N LYS A 74 -6.49 -11.27 -1.25
CA LYS A 74 -7.34 -10.27 -0.60
C LYS A 74 -6.48 -9.11 -0.09
N PRO A 75 -6.82 -7.82 -0.35
CA PRO A 75 -7.96 -7.33 -1.14
C PRO A 75 -7.98 -7.83 -2.59
N GLY A 76 -9.15 -7.80 -3.25
CA GLY A 76 -9.29 -8.38 -4.61
C GLY A 76 -8.46 -7.64 -5.67
N LEU A 77 -8.35 -8.20 -6.88
CA LEU A 77 -7.50 -7.63 -7.95
C LEU A 77 -7.77 -6.16 -8.29
N LYS A 78 -9.05 -5.76 -8.36
CA LYS A 78 -9.44 -4.35 -8.63
C LYS A 78 -8.89 -3.40 -7.55
N ASP A 79 -8.97 -3.86 -6.31
CA ASP A 79 -8.54 -3.13 -5.14
C ASP A 79 -7.01 -3.03 -5.10
N MET A 80 -6.33 -4.16 -5.29
CA MET A 80 -4.87 -4.22 -5.37
C MET A 80 -4.33 -3.30 -6.46
N LYS A 81 -4.95 -3.29 -7.64
CA LYS A 81 -4.59 -2.38 -8.73
C LYS A 81 -4.59 -0.93 -8.25
N VAL A 82 -5.65 -0.48 -7.58
CA VAL A 82 -5.72 0.91 -7.07
C VAL A 82 -4.62 1.18 -6.05
N ILE A 83 -4.41 0.30 -5.07
CA ILE A 83 -3.38 0.48 -4.03
C ILE A 83 -1.99 0.57 -4.66
N ILE A 84 -1.65 -0.37 -5.56
CA ILE A 84 -0.35 -0.46 -6.22
C ILE A 84 -0.09 0.80 -7.04
N THR A 85 -1.08 1.24 -7.83
CA THR A 85 -0.97 2.48 -8.62
C THR A 85 -0.81 3.72 -7.72
N CYS A 86 -1.55 3.81 -6.61
CA CYS A 86 -1.39 4.91 -5.65
C CYS A 86 0.00 4.93 -5.01
N ALA A 87 0.59 3.76 -4.76
CA ALA A 87 1.95 3.60 -4.25
C ALA A 87 3.04 3.76 -5.32
N GLY A 88 2.69 4.12 -6.57
CA GLY A 88 3.65 4.38 -7.66
C GLY A 88 4.14 3.15 -8.42
N GLY A 89 3.56 1.97 -8.17
CA GLY A 89 3.90 0.72 -8.86
C GLY A 89 3.04 0.44 -10.09
N ASN A 90 3.52 -0.46 -10.94
CA ASN A 90 2.79 -0.98 -12.08
C ASN A 90 2.09 -2.31 -11.70
N PHE A 91 0.77 -2.40 -11.92
CA PHE A 91 0.00 -3.60 -11.60
C PHE A 91 -0.10 -4.53 -12.82
N THR A 92 0.15 -5.82 -12.62
CA THR A 92 -0.10 -6.87 -13.61
C THR A 92 -0.69 -8.13 -12.98
N VAL A 93 -1.41 -8.89 -13.78
CA VAL A 93 -1.84 -10.28 -13.47
C VAL A 93 -1.16 -11.30 -14.39
N ASN A 94 -0.41 -10.80 -15.37
CA ASN A 94 0.32 -11.61 -16.32
C ASN A 94 1.73 -11.83 -15.78
N TRP A 95 2.16 -13.09 -15.79
CA TRP A 95 3.54 -13.46 -15.51
C TRP A 95 4.48 -12.74 -16.47
N PRO A 96 5.53 -12.08 -15.95
CA PRO A 96 6.46 -11.40 -16.82
C PRO A 96 7.22 -12.42 -17.65
N ILE A 97 7.20 -12.20 -18.96
CA ILE A 97 7.93 -13.03 -19.94
C ILE A 97 9.43 -12.68 -19.90
N GLN A 98 9.76 -11.47 -19.47
CA GLN A 98 11.13 -10.95 -19.36
C GLN A 98 11.42 -10.50 -17.93
N ARG A 99 12.65 -10.70 -17.47
CA ARG A 99 13.08 -10.28 -16.14
C ARG A 99 13.06 -8.75 -16.04
N VAL A 100 12.32 -8.25 -15.04
CA VAL A 100 12.30 -6.82 -14.68
C VAL A 100 13.14 -6.64 -13.41
N GLN A 101 13.90 -5.55 -13.32
CA GLN A 101 14.85 -5.32 -12.21
C GLN A 101 14.18 -5.22 -10.83
N LYS A 102 12.93 -4.74 -10.76
CA LYS A 102 12.15 -4.59 -9.54
C LYS A 102 10.80 -5.28 -9.69
N GLU A 103 10.77 -6.57 -9.40
CA GLU A 103 9.58 -7.40 -9.50
C GLU A 103 9.12 -7.86 -8.12
N LEU A 104 7.82 -7.66 -7.84
CA LEU A 104 7.16 -8.12 -6.62
C LEU A 104 5.96 -8.98 -7.01
N ILE A 105 5.83 -10.14 -6.38
CA ILE A 105 4.71 -11.06 -6.58
C ILE A 105 3.93 -11.10 -5.28
N VAL A 106 2.66 -10.68 -5.34
CA VAL A 106 1.73 -10.77 -4.22
C VAL A 106 0.81 -11.95 -4.45
N THR A 107 0.81 -12.89 -3.52
CA THR A 107 0.06 -14.13 -3.64
C THR A 107 -0.63 -14.57 -2.34
N CYS A 108 -1.24 -15.75 -2.37
CA CYS A 108 -1.89 -16.38 -1.23
C CYS A 108 -1.82 -17.90 -1.37
N ASP A 109 -2.16 -18.62 -0.30
CA ASP A 109 -2.14 -20.08 -0.26
C ASP A 109 -3.08 -20.74 -1.28
N GLN A 110 -4.21 -20.09 -1.60
CA GLN A 110 -5.15 -20.60 -2.59
C GLN A 110 -4.53 -20.69 -4.00
N ASP A 111 -3.56 -19.82 -4.29
CA ASP A 111 -2.86 -19.78 -5.57
C ASP A 111 -1.56 -20.59 -5.55
N ARG A 112 -1.29 -21.40 -4.51
CA ARG A 112 -0.03 -22.14 -4.34
C ARG A 112 0.43 -22.92 -5.56
N ARG A 113 -0.51 -23.54 -6.28
CA ARG A 113 -0.20 -24.31 -7.50
C ARG A 113 0.41 -23.45 -8.61
N ARG A 114 0.14 -22.14 -8.64
CA ARG A 114 0.62 -21.20 -9.66
C ARG A 114 2.03 -20.69 -9.41
N TRP A 115 2.42 -20.52 -8.15
CA TRP A 115 3.72 -19.93 -7.79
C TRP A 115 4.74 -20.93 -7.23
N LYS A 116 4.32 -22.14 -6.84
CA LYS A 116 5.22 -23.14 -6.22
C LYS A 116 6.44 -23.50 -7.08
N SER A 117 6.28 -23.62 -8.39
CA SER A 117 7.39 -23.94 -9.31
C SER A 117 8.35 -22.76 -9.52
N ILE A 118 7.88 -21.54 -9.30
CA ILE A 118 8.61 -20.30 -9.54
C ILE A 118 9.33 -19.83 -8.27
N TRP A 119 8.82 -20.21 -7.08
CA TRP A 119 9.36 -19.81 -5.77
C TRP A 119 10.86 -20.04 -5.62
N ASN A 120 11.38 -21.19 -6.09
CA ASN A 120 12.79 -21.54 -5.93
C ASN A 120 13.71 -20.99 -7.03
N ASN A 121 13.14 -20.49 -8.14
CA ASN A 121 13.89 -20.17 -9.36
C ASN A 121 13.78 -18.68 -9.77
N SER A 122 13.08 -17.88 -8.96
CA SER A 122 12.80 -16.48 -9.29
C SER A 122 13.73 -15.52 -8.56
N THR A 123 14.19 -14.51 -9.30
CA THR A 123 14.81 -13.31 -8.72
C THR A 123 13.77 -12.32 -8.18
N ALA A 124 12.48 -12.56 -8.45
CA ALA A 124 11.39 -11.73 -7.97
C ALA A 124 11.13 -11.97 -6.47
N LYS A 125 10.75 -10.90 -5.77
CA LYS A 125 10.37 -10.97 -4.36
C LYS A 125 8.93 -11.45 -4.26
N ILE A 126 8.66 -12.50 -3.49
CA ILE A 126 7.31 -13.06 -3.34
C ILE A 126 6.85 -12.84 -1.90
N ILE A 127 5.68 -12.23 -1.74
CA ILE A 127 5.06 -11.98 -0.43
C ILE A 127 3.58 -12.35 -0.45
N ASP A 128 3.03 -12.67 0.71
CA ASP A 128 1.60 -12.86 0.87
C ASP A 128 0.85 -11.51 0.90
N SER A 129 -0.48 -11.58 0.78
CA SER A 129 -1.31 -10.40 0.73
C SER A 129 -1.32 -9.57 2.01
N ASP A 130 -1.23 -10.20 3.19
CA ASP A 130 -1.23 -9.47 4.46
C ASP A 130 0.10 -8.71 4.64
N THR A 131 1.22 -9.35 4.30
CA THR A 131 2.53 -8.70 4.27
C THR A 131 2.56 -7.52 3.30
N PHE A 132 1.92 -7.64 2.13
CA PHE A 132 1.79 -6.53 1.19
C PHE A 132 0.98 -5.37 1.81
N VAL A 133 -0.18 -5.64 2.39
CA VAL A 133 -1.00 -4.61 3.05
C VAL A 133 -0.23 -3.95 4.20
N MET A 134 0.53 -4.71 4.99
CA MET A 134 1.34 -4.15 6.07
C MET A 134 2.47 -3.28 5.54
N SER A 135 3.07 -3.66 4.40
CA SER A 135 4.09 -2.84 3.75
C SER A 135 3.52 -1.49 3.29
N ILE A 136 2.29 -1.49 2.76
CA ILE A 136 1.57 -0.27 2.39
C ILE A 136 1.25 0.58 3.62
N ILE A 137 0.74 -0.01 4.71
CA ILE A 137 0.38 0.75 5.91
C ILE A 137 1.61 1.37 6.56
N ARG A 138 2.74 0.67 6.60
CA ARG A 138 4.01 1.13 7.22
C ARG A 138 4.87 1.98 6.30
N GLN A 139 4.51 2.06 5.01
CA GLN A 139 5.33 2.66 3.96
C GLN A 139 6.78 2.15 4.00
N LYS A 140 6.90 0.82 4.09
CA LYS A 140 8.18 0.10 4.13
C LYS A 140 7.98 -1.29 3.52
N LEU A 141 8.74 -1.60 2.49
CA LEU A 141 8.68 -2.90 1.83
C LEU A 141 9.49 -3.89 2.67
N ASN A 142 8.80 -4.77 3.39
CA ASN A 142 9.44 -5.87 4.11
C ASN A 142 9.54 -7.06 3.16
N VAL A 143 10.71 -7.23 2.57
CA VAL A 143 11.03 -8.25 1.55
C VAL A 143 12.33 -8.93 1.90
#